data_AF-A0A2D6R7B4-F1
#
_entry.id   AF-A0A2D6R7B4-F1
#
_cell.length_a   1.000
_cell.length_b   1.000
_cell.length_c   1.000
_cell.angle_alpha   90.00
_cell.angle_beta   90.00
_cell.angle_gamma   90.00
#
_symmetry.space_group_name_H-M   'P 1'
#
loop_
_entity.id
_entity.type
_entity.pdbx_description
1 polymer ?
#
loop_
_entity_poly.entity_id
_entity_poly.type
_entity_poly.pdbx_seq_one_letter_code
_entity_poly.pdbx_strand_id
1 'polypeptide(L)'
;MLYDVFPLNREEARTKYIENGLSAEQAAVMIETTHCTNLLPNYYITSQDMIGKAGVWGHFGSWDFERATMFQNVNGVPRQQGVTYLQNTFGMSEADANAQYTEIQTANADRWIAPWPGYLGGQRSCQRLSETEHRCIGNVNNQQLSMIVDTELLDIRIEGNDNVKPNSLVYPTATDVLEKKLDGETVGFSLALIPNGANFDFIIADPLQVASTFTKLYFYNGHGMKCFEAFDDVRQVSGGRILTWKVDYQCMQSGSVLLERAN
;
A
#
# COMPACT_ATOMS: atom_id res chain seq x y z
N MET A 1 16.94 5.06 -2.02
CA MET A 1 17.57 6.19 -2.74
C MET A 1 16.57 7.30 -3.07
N LEU A 2 15.69 7.21 -4.09
CA LEU A 2 14.84 8.36 -4.47
C LEU A 2 13.79 8.72 -3.40
N TYR A 3 13.23 7.72 -2.71
CA TYR A 3 12.31 7.94 -1.59
C TYR A 3 12.93 8.70 -0.42
N ASP A 4 14.23 8.54 -0.18
CA ASP A 4 14.96 9.23 0.89
C ASP A 4 15.35 10.67 0.49
N VAL A 5 15.17 11.02 -0.79
CA VAL A 5 15.69 12.27 -1.37
C VAL A 5 14.56 13.23 -1.70
N PHE A 6 13.47 12.78 -2.34
CA PHE A 6 12.37 13.67 -2.76
C PHE A 6 11.67 14.46 -1.65
N PRO A 7 11.58 13.98 -0.39
CA PRO A 7 11.01 14.78 0.69
C PRO A 7 11.92 15.91 1.18
N LEU A 8 13.21 15.90 0.80
CA LEU A 8 14.21 16.83 1.31
C LEU A 8 14.21 18.13 0.51
N ASN A 9 14.76 19.19 1.10
CA ASN A 9 15.02 20.40 0.33
C ASN A 9 16.25 20.20 -0.60
N ARG A 10 16.47 21.13 -1.54
CA ARG A 10 17.54 21.01 -2.56
C ARG A 10 18.93 20.75 -1.97
N GLU A 11 19.30 21.40 -0.87
CA GLU A 11 20.64 21.24 -0.29
C GLU A 11 20.79 19.90 0.45
N GLU A 12 19.77 19.53 1.21
CA GLU A 12 19.71 18.22 1.89
C GLU A 12 19.70 17.07 0.88
N ALA A 13 18.89 17.18 -0.18
CA ALA A 13 18.81 16.25 -1.28
C ALA A 13 20.16 16.10 -2.00
N ARG A 14 20.88 17.21 -2.25
CA ARG A 14 22.19 17.18 -2.92
C ARG A 14 23.20 16.39 -2.09
N THR A 15 23.22 16.66 -0.79
CA THR A 15 24.05 15.93 0.18
C THR A 15 23.69 14.45 0.16
N LYS A 16 22.38 14.15 0.18
CA LYS A 16 21.90 12.77 0.19
C LYS A 16 22.23 12.00 -1.09
N TYR A 17 22.22 12.64 -2.26
CA TYR A 17 22.69 12.02 -3.50
C TYR A 17 24.18 11.63 -3.43
N ILE A 18 25.02 12.50 -2.87
CA ILE A 18 26.45 12.23 -2.72
C ILE A 18 26.69 11.09 -1.72
N GLU A 19 25.97 11.08 -0.59
CA GLU A 19 25.99 9.96 0.37
C GLU A 19 25.59 8.63 -0.28
N ASN A 20 24.67 8.67 -1.25
CA ASN A 20 24.24 7.52 -2.04
C ASN A 20 25.22 7.17 -3.18
N GLY A 21 26.40 7.79 -3.23
CA GLY A 21 27.50 7.43 -4.13
C GLY A 21 27.56 8.20 -5.45
N LEU A 22 26.76 9.25 -5.64
CA LEU A 22 26.87 10.11 -6.82
C LEU A 22 28.04 11.10 -6.66
N SER A 23 28.70 11.45 -7.79
CA SER A 23 29.65 12.57 -7.81
C SER A 23 28.94 13.90 -7.56
N ALA A 24 29.70 14.95 -7.20
CA ALA A 24 29.13 16.29 -7.01
C ALA A 24 28.44 16.81 -8.29
N GLU A 25 29.02 16.52 -9.45
CA GLU A 25 28.49 16.88 -10.77
C GLU A 25 27.19 16.11 -11.07
N GLN A 26 27.16 14.81 -10.80
CA GLN A 26 25.96 13.99 -10.97
C GLN A 26 24.84 14.44 -10.02
N ALA A 27 25.16 14.72 -8.76
CA ALA A 27 24.21 15.24 -7.78
C ALA A 27 23.63 16.60 -8.23
N ALA A 28 24.45 17.48 -8.81
CA ALA A 28 23.96 18.76 -9.36
C ALA A 28 22.96 18.54 -10.50
N VAL A 29 23.23 17.62 -11.43
CA VAL A 29 22.30 17.27 -12.51
C VAL A 29 21.00 16.68 -11.96
N MET A 30 21.08 15.79 -10.95
CA MET A 30 19.90 15.20 -10.33
C MET A 30 19.02 16.27 -9.67
N ILE A 31 19.61 17.23 -8.96
CA ILE A 31 18.85 18.28 -8.28
C ILE A 31 18.03 19.14 -9.24
N GLU A 32 18.57 19.45 -10.42
CA GLU A 32 17.82 20.20 -11.43
C GLU A 32 16.62 19.44 -12.00
N THR A 33 16.66 18.10 -11.96
CA THR A 33 15.57 17.26 -12.49
C THR A 33 14.57 16.80 -11.43
N THR A 34 14.95 16.78 -10.16
CA THR A 34 14.12 16.20 -9.09
C THR A 34 13.54 17.22 -8.12
N HIS A 35 14.10 18.43 -8.02
CA HIS A 35 13.66 19.46 -7.08
C HIS A 35 13.32 20.79 -7.78
N CYS A 36 12.52 20.70 -8.84
CA CYS A 36 12.09 21.86 -9.63
C CYS A 36 11.40 22.93 -8.77
N THR A 37 11.75 24.20 -8.97
CA THR A 37 11.17 25.33 -8.22
C THR A 37 9.84 25.84 -8.81
N ASN A 38 9.60 25.57 -10.09
CA ASN A 38 8.39 25.97 -10.80
C ASN A 38 7.66 24.73 -11.34
N LEU A 39 6.84 24.11 -10.50
CA LEU A 39 6.03 22.98 -10.90
C LEU A 39 4.78 23.46 -11.63
N LEU A 40 4.53 22.90 -12.80
CA LEU A 40 3.22 23.00 -13.43
C LEU A 40 2.18 22.35 -12.51
N PRO A 41 0.90 22.78 -12.54
CA PRO A 41 -0.16 22.07 -11.84
C PRO A 41 -0.16 20.59 -12.25
N ASN A 42 -0.06 19.69 -11.28
CA ASN A 42 -0.20 18.25 -11.54
C ASN A 42 -1.52 17.75 -10.98
N TYR A 43 -2.03 16.72 -11.63
CA TYR A 43 -3.30 16.10 -11.31
C TYR A 43 -3.11 14.60 -11.09
N TYR A 44 -3.75 14.09 -10.05
CA TYR A 44 -3.87 12.67 -9.77
C TYR A 44 -5.27 12.22 -10.19
N ILE A 45 -5.36 11.12 -10.93
CA ILE A 45 -6.65 10.62 -11.43
C ILE A 45 -6.94 9.28 -10.75
N THR A 46 -8.11 9.15 -10.15
CA THR A 46 -8.64 7.87 -9.69
C THR A 46 -9.89 7.52 -10.48
N SER A 47 -10.01 6.26 -10.91
CA SER A 47 -11.17 5.83 -11.70
C SER A 47 -11.63 4.43 -11.32
N GLN A 48 -12.91 4.15 -11.56
CA GLN A 48 -13.50 2.84 -11.28
C GLN A 48 -12.79 1.69 -12.01
N ASP A 49 -12.36 1.92 -13.25
CA ASP A 49 -11.62 0.93 -14.06
C ASP A 49 -10.27 0.55 -13.42
N MET A 50 -9.64 1.46 -12.67
CA MET A 50 -8.38 1.18 -11.97
C MET A 50 -8.55 0.16 -10.83
N ILE A 51 -9.77 -0.03 -10.29
CA ILE A 51 -10.02 -1.04 -9.24
C ILE A 51 -9.73 -2.44 -9.77
N GLY A 52 -10.26 -2.77 -10.95
CA GLY A 52 -10.05 -4.09 -11.58
C GLY A 52 -8.61 -4.31 -12.07
N LYS A 53 -7.83 -3.22 -12.20
CA LYS A 53 -6.42 -3.24 -12.61
C LYS A 53 -5.45 -3.10 -11.43
N ALA A 54 -5.96 -3.09 -10.20
CA ALA A 54 -5.18 -2.85 -9.00
C ALA A 54 -3.98 -3.77 -8.83
N GLY A 55 -4.14 -5.06 -9.12
CA GLY A 55 -3.03 -6.00 -9.11
C GLY A 55 -1.83 -5.54 -9.95
N VAL A 56 -2.07 -4.96 -11.14
CA VAL A 56 -1.01 -4.58 -12.07
C VAL A 56 -0.24 -3.36 -11.58
N TRP A 57 -0.94 -2.27 -11.26
CA TRP A 57 -0.24 -1.07 -10.79
C TRP A 57 0.25 -1.21 -9.36
N GLY A 58 -0.41 -2.03 -8.55
CA GLY A 58 0.05 -2.44 -7.22
C GLY A 58 1.38 -3.19 -7.31
N HIS A 59 1.48 -4.15 -8.23
CA HIS A 59 2.72 -4.89 -8.48
C HIS A 59 3.90 -3.98 -8.86
N PHE A 60 3.70 -3.07 -9.81
CA PHE A 60 4.73 -2.08 -10.17
C PHE A 60 5.07 -1.14 -9.01
N GLY A 61 4.08 -0.72 -8.23
CA GLY A 61 4.26 0.16 -7.08
C GLY A 61 4.99 -0.52 -5.91
N SER A 62 4.86 -1.84 -5.78
CA SER A 62 5.49 -2.63 -4.72
C SER A 62 6.85 -3.22 -5.11
N TRP A 63 7.46 -2.78 -6.20
CA TRP A 63 8.72 -3.35 -6.66
C TRP A 63 9.86 -3.11 -5.67
N ASP A 64 10.42 -4.20 -5.14
CA ASP A 64 11.53 -4.16 -4.21
C ASP A 64 12.86 -4.44 -4.93
N PHE A 65 13.67 -3.40 -5.10
CA PHE A 65 14.98 -3.49 -5.76
C PHE A 65 16.01 -4.28 -4.96
N GLU A 66 15.90 -4.29 -3.64
CA GLU A 66 16.78 -5.05 -2.76
C GLU A 66 16.50 -6.54 -2.93
N ARG A 67 15.23 -6.94 -2.85
CA ARG A 67 14.81 -8.30 -3.20
C ARG A 67 15.20 -8.67 -4.63
N ALA A 68 14.95 -7.80 -5.61
CA ALA A 68 15.37 -8.07 -6.98
C ALA A 68 16.88 -8.38 -7.08
N THR A 69 17.71 -7.61 -6.36
CA THR A 69 19.16 -7.81 -6.32
C THR A 69 19.52 -9.14 -5.65
N MET A 70 18.89 -9.47 -4.52
CA MET A 70 19.08 -10.76 -3.84
C MET A 70 18.73 -11.93 -4.77
N PHE A 71 17.53 -11.90 -5.37
CA PHE A 71 17.06 -12.99 -6.21
C PHE A 71 18.01 -13.26 -7.38
N GLN A 72 18.42 -12.21 -8.10
CA GLN A 72 19.29 -12.32 -9.28
C GLN A 72 20.68 -12.88 -8.95
N ASN A 73 21.22 -12.58 -7.76
CA ASN A 73 22.57 -12.98 -7.38
C ASN A 73 22.62 -14.27 -6.54
N VAL A 74 21.48 -14.76 -6.06
CA VAL A 74 21.41 -15.93 -5.15
C VAL A 74 20.70 -17.13 -5.79
N ASN A 75 19.71 -16.90 -6.65
CA ASN A 75 18.95 -18.01 -7.26
C ASN A 75 19.84 -18.88 -8.15
N GLY A 76 19.86 -20.20 -7.91
CA GLY A 76 20.69 -21.15 -8.66
C GLY A 76 22.18 -21.15 -8.33
N VAL A 77 22.61 -20.34 -7.35
CA VAL A 77 24.00 -20.27 -6.87
C VAL A 77 24.20 -21.26 -5.72
N PRO A 78 25.36 -21.94 -5.58
CA PRO A 78 25.61 -22.84 -4.45
C PRO A 78 25.40 -22.18 -3.09
N ARG A 79 24.79 -22.90 -2.13
CA ARG A 79 24.40 -22.39 -0.81
C ARG A 79 25.46 -21.53 -0.13
N GLN A 80 26.69 -22.03 -0.02
CA GLN A 80 27.76 -21.29 0.66
C GLN A 80 28.01 -19.92 0.01
N GLN A 81 28.06 -19.86 -1.32
CA GLN A 81 28.27 -18.62 -2.05
C GLN A 81 27.08 -17.67 -1.92
N GLY A 82 25.84 -18.19 -2.05
CA GLY A 82 24.63 -17.39 -1.91
C GLY A 82 24.47 -16.79 -0.50
N VAL A 83 24.71 -17.59 0.54
CA VAL A 83 24.68 -17.12 1.94
C VAL A 83 25.76 -16.07 2.19
N THR A 84 27.01 -16.31 1.76
CA THR A 84 28.09 -15.33 1.88
C THR A 84 27.78 -14.02 1.15
N TYR A 85 27.17 -14.08 -0.04
CA TYR A 85 26.73 -12.89 -0.77
C TYR A 85 25.69 -12.09 0.03
N LEU A 86 24.68 -12.76 0.61
CA LEU A 86 23.65 -12.12 1.42
C LEU A 86 24.23 -11.43 2.66
N GLN A 87 25.13 -12.10 3.37
CA GLN A 87 25.81 -11.54 4.54
C GLN A 87 26.67 -10.32 4.18
N ASN A 88 27.49 -10.44 3.13
CA ASN A 88 28.44 -9.37 2.77
C ASN A 88 27.76 -8.15 2.14
N THR A 89 26.69 -8.36 1.37
CA THR A 89 26.04 -7.29 0.59
C THR A 89 24.91 -6.61 1.38
N PHE A 90 24.14 -7.38 2.15
CA PHE A 90 22.96 -6.88 2.87
C PHE A 90 23.14 -6.89 4.39
N GLY A 91 24.32 -7.28 4.90
CA GLY A 91 24.59 -7.29 6.33
C GLY A 91 23.78 -8.30 7.14
N MET A 92 23.17 -9.28 6.48
CA MET A 92 22.31 -10.27 7.12
C MET A 92 23.08 -11.15 8.10
N SER A 93 22.41 -11.58 9.18
CA SER A 93 22.95 -12.62 10.04
C SER A 93 23.06 -13.95 9.29
N GLU A 94 23.91 -14.87 9.76
CA GLU A 94 24.01 -16.19 9.13
C GLU A 94 22.65 -16.92 9.12
N ALA A 95 21.86 -16.79 10.19
CA ALA A 95 20.54 -17.41 10.30
C ALA A 95 19.57 -16.84 9.26
N ASP A 96 19.51 -15.50 9.15
CA ASP A 96 18.61 -14.81 8.22
C ASP A 96 19.04 -15.07 6.77
N ALA A 97 20.34 -15.01 6.48
CA ALA A 97 20.86 -15.33 5.16
C ALA A 97 20.56 -16.78 4.74
N ASN A 98 20.62 -17.74 5.67
CA ASN A 98 20.26 -19.12 5.37
C ASN A 98 18.76 -19.32 5.13
N ALA A 99 17.92 -18.63 5.90
CA ALA A 99 16.47 -18.61 5.71
C ALA A 99 16.13 -17.99 4.35
N GLN A 100 16.68 -16.81 4.08
CA GLN A 100 16.45 -16.05 2.86
C GLN A 100 16.93 -16.79 1.62
N TYR A 101 18.11 -17.43 1.68
CA TYR A 101 18.62 -18.29 0.61
C TYR A 101 17.60 -19.39 0.27
N THR A 102 17.06 -20.06 1.29
CA THR A 102 16.13 -21.17 1.11
C THR A 102 14.83 -20.71 0.47
N GLU A 103 14.30 -19.57 0.91
CA GLU A 103 13.13 -18.93 0.31
C GLU A 103 13.38 -18.62 -1.18
N ILE A 104 14.48 -17.93 -1.49
CA ILE A 104 14.84 -17.53 -2.87
C ILE A 104 14.90 -18.73 -3.82
N GLN A 105 15.48 -19.87 -3.41
CA GLN A 105 15.61 -21.04 -4.29
C GLN A 105 14.26 -21.65 -4.72
N THR A 106 13.20 -21.41 -3.96
CA THR A 106 11.87 -22.00 -4.20
C THR A 106 10.83 -20.97 -4.59
N ALA A 107 11.15 -19.69 -4.45
CA ALA A 107 10.27 -18.59 -4.72
C ALA A 107 10.01 -18.41 -6.22
N ASN A 108 8.78 -17.99 -6.53
CA ASN A 108 8.49 -17.39 -7.82
C ASN A 108 9.07 -15.97 -7.83
N ALA A 109 10.07 -15.72 -8.69
CA ALA A 109 10.81 -14.46 -8.75
C ALA A 109 9.89 -13.24 -8.78
N ASP A 110 8.90 -13.26 -9.67
CA ASP A 110 7.95 -12.18 -9.89
C ASP A 110 7.20 -11.81 -8.60
N ARG A 111 6.55 -12.79 -7.97
CA ARG A 111 5.78 -12.56 -6.73
C ARG A 111 6.62 -12.26 -5.50
N TRP A 112 7.83 -12.81 -5.44
CA TRP A 112 8.71 -12.65 -4.30
C TRP A 112 9.36 -11.26 -4.28
N ILE A 113 9.76 -10.78 -5.46
CA ILE A 113 10.30 -9.43 -5.66
C ILE A 113 9.19 -8.38 -5.49
N ALA A 114 8.01 -8.64 -6.05
CA ALA A 114 6.91 -7.69 -6.02
C ALA A 114 5.56 -8.44 -5.95
N PRO A 115 4.82 -8.35 -4.82
CA PRO A 115 3.51 -8.96 -4.72
C PRO A 115 2.52 -8.34 -5.72
N TRP A 116 1.32 -8.90 -5.83
CA TRP A 116 0.24 -8.37 -6.69
C TRP A 116 -0.93 -7.86 -5.85
N PRO A 117 -0.72 -6.82 -5.02
CA PRO A 117 -1.76 -6.35 -4.12
C PRO A 117 -2.92 -5.75 -4.92
N GLY A 118 -4.15 -6.03 -4.50
CA GLY A 118 -5.33 -5.61 -5.23
C GLY A 118 -6.61 -5.68 -4.40
N TYR A 119 -7.71 -5.22 -5.00
CA TYR A 119 -9.04 -5.35 -4.42
C TYR A 119 -9.59 -6.74 -4.71
N LEU A 120 -10.07 -7.43 -3.67
CA LEU A 120 -10.59 -8.80 -3.76
C LEU A 120 -12.09 -8.81 -4.16
N GLY A 121 -12.72 -7.64 -4.21
CA GLY A 121 -14.07 -7.45 -4.69
C GLY A 121 -14.41 -5.97 -4.87
N GLY A 122 -15.59 -5.70 -5.44
CA GLY A 122 -16.14 -4.35 -5.49
C GLY A 122 -16.72 -3.89 -4.16
N GLN A 123 -17.07 -2.60 -4.09
CA GLN A 123 -17.79 -2.02 -2.95
C GLN A 123 -19.15 -2.71 -2.75
N ARG A 124 -19.45 -3.07 -1.51
CA ARG A 124 -20.70 -3.73 -1.11
C ARG A 124 -21.25 -3.09 0.15
N SER A 125 -22.56 -3.17 0.38
CA SER A 125 -23.17 -2.64 1.61
C SER A 125 -23.08 -3.64 2.76
N CYS A 126 -22.89 -3.13 3.96
CA CYS A 126 -23.07 -3.88 5.21
C CYS A 126 -24.51 -3.72 5.70
N GLN A 127 -25.05 -4.78 6.28
CA GLN A 127 -26.32 -4.79 6.98
C GLN A 127 -26.10 -4.34 8.44
N ARG A 128 -26.79 -3.29 8.87
CA ARG A 128 -26.79 -2.89 10.29
C ARG A 128 -27.48 -3.95 11.15
N LEU A 129 -26.80 -4.43 12.18
CA LEU A 129 -27.35 -5.36 13.18
C LEU A 129 -27.76 -4.63 14.46
N SER A 130 -26.92 -3.69 14.92
CA SER A 130 -27.16 -2.87 16.12
C SER A 130 -26.69 -1.42 15.89
N GLU A 131 -26.46 -0.62 16.94
CA GLU A 131 -25.87 0.71 16.80
C GLU A 131 -24.39 0.69 16.41
N THR A 132 -23.66 -0.35 16.84
CA THR A 132 -22.22 -0.48 16.64
C THR A 132 -21.84 -1.66 15.76
N GLU A 133 -22.72 -2.65 15.61
CA GLU A 133 -22.43 -3.87 14.85
C GLU A 133 -23.04 -3.84 13.45
N HIS A 134 -22.20 -4.12 12.45
CA HIS A 134 -22.57 -4.22 11.05
C HIS A 134 -22.09 -5.55 10.46
N ARG A 135 -23.01 -6.28 9.81
CA ARG A 135 -22.69 -7.49 9.06
C ARG A 135 -22.30 -7.16 7.62
N CYS A 136 -21.08 -7.46 7.23
CA CYS A 136 -20.53 -7.23 5.90
C CYS A 136 -20.28 -8.59 5.21
N ILE A 137 -20.99 -8.85 4.10
CA ILE A 137 -20.92 -10.14 3.40
C ILE A 137 -20.15 -9.99 2.08
N GLY A 138 -18.92 -10.50 2.07
CA GLY A 138 -17.99 -10.41 0.94
C GLY A 138 -17.75 -11.76 0.26
N ASN A 139 -17.02 -11.74 -0.85
CA ASN A 139 -16.48 -12.95 -1.47
C ASN A 139 -14.96 -12.85 -1.45
N VAL A 140 -14.28 -13.89 -0.98
CA VAL A 140 -12.82 -14.03 -1.03
C VAL A 140 -12.52 -15.40 -1.60
N ASN A 141 -11.70 -15.50 -2.65
CA ASN A 141 -11.35 -16.77 -3.31
C ASN A 141 -12.56 -17.66 -3.67
N ASN A 142 -13.61 -17.04 -4.23
CA ASN A 142 -14.89 -17.70 -4.58
C ASN A 142 -15.67 -18.30 -3.39
N GLN A 143 -15.30 -17.97 -2.15
CA GLN A 143 -16.05 -18.33 -0.95
C GLN A 143 -16.75 -17.08 -0.40
N GLN A 144 -18.02 -17.23 -0.03
CA GLN A 144 -18.75 -16.18 0.66
C GLN A 144 -18.30 -16.14 2.12
N LEU A 145 -17.95 -14.95 2.59
CA LEU A 145 -17.52 -14.71 3.95
C LEU A 145 -18.44 -13.67 4.60
N SER A 146 -18.96 -13.99 5.78
CA SER A 146 -19.74 -13.06 6.59
C SER A 146 -18.92 -12.56 7.75
N MET A 147 -18.79 -11.24 7.87
CA MET A 147 -17.99 -10.57 8.89
C MET A 147 -18.89 -9.65 9.71
N ILE A 148 -18.78 -9.68 11.02
CA ILE A 148 -19.40 -8.69 11.91
C ILE A 148 -18.31 -7.70 12.30
N VAL A 149 -18.53 -6.44 11.97
CA VAL A 149 -17.65 -5.32 12.33
C VAL A 149 -18.28 -4.55 13.48
N ASP A 150 -17.53 -4.39 14.56
CA ASP A 150 -17.88 -3.53 15.68
C ASP A 150 -17.17 -2.18 15.52
N THR A 151 -17.92 -1.11 15.30
CA THR A 151 -17.37 0.22 15.03
C THR A 151 -16.93 0.98 16.28
N GLU A 152 -17.31 0.52 17.48
CA GLU A 152 -16.86 1.11 18.74
C GLU A 152 -15.55 0.45 19.20
N LEU A 153 -15.51 -0.87 19.19
CA LEU A 153 -14.31 -1.64 19.52
C LEU A 153 -13.26 -1.61 18.39
N LEU A 154 -13.68 -1.25 17.18
CA LEU A 154 -12.88 -1.31 15.95
C LEU A 154 -12.30 -2.70 15.76
N ASP A 155 -13.15 -3.71 15.80
CA ASP A 155 -12.77 -5.11 15.68
C ASP A 155 -13.67 -5.83 14.68
N ILE A 156 -13.18 -6.95 14.17
CA ILE A 156 -13.89 -7.75 13.18
C ILE A 156 -13.92 -9.21 13.63
N ARG A 157 -15.09 -9.83 13.54
CA ARG A 157 -15.28 -11.27 13.77
C ARG A 157 -15.81 -11.93 12.51
N ILE A 158 -15.23 -13.06 12.14
CA ILE A 158 -15.69 -13.87 11.00
C ILE A 158 -16.74 -14.86 11.51
N GLU A 159 -17.96 -14.79 10.98
CA GLU A 159 -19.03 -15.70 11.40
C GLU A 159 -18.67 -17.15 11.02
N GLY A 160 -18.68 -18.03 12.03
CA GLY A 160 -18.31 -19.44 11.89
C GLY A 160 -16.85 -19.75 12.18
N ASN A 161 -15.99 -18.74 12.38
CA ASN A 161 -14.62 -18.94 12.86
C ASN A 161 -14.10 -17.71 13.62
N ASP A 162 -14.24 -17.72 14.94
CA ASP A 162 -13.85 -16.61 15.81
C ASP A 162 -12.34 -16.55 16.10
N ASN A 163 -11.57 -17.55 15.67
CA ASN A 163 -10.13 -17.62 15.92
C ASN A 163 -9.32 -16.78 14.94
N VAL A 164 -9.90 -16.45 13.78
CA VAL A 164 -9.19 -15.76 12.70
C VAL A 164 -9.85 -14.43 12.35
N LYS A 165 -9.05 -13.44 12.01
CA LYS A 165 -9.50 -12.09 11.68
C LYS A 165 -8.87 -11.58 10.38
N PRO A 166 -9.45 -10.57 9.71
CA PRO A 166 -8.72 -9.81 8.70
C PRO A 166 -7.43 -9.23 9.29
N ASN A 167 -6.43 -8.94 8.46
CA ASN A 167 -5.16 -8.37 8.90
C ASN A 167 -5.35 -6.96 9.50
N SER A 168 -6.29 -6.19 8.95
CA SER A 168 -6.60 -4.85 9.45
C SER A 168 -8.00 -4.39 9.07
N LEU A 169 -8.44 -3.37 9.83
CA LEU A 169 -9.62 -2.58 9.57
C LEU A 169 -9.19 -1.15 9.23
N VAL A 170 -9.57 -0.66 8.05
CA VAL A 170 -9.48 0.75 7.67
C VAL A 170 -10.82 1.40 7.91
N TYR A 171 -10.82 2.54 8.61
CA TYR A 171 -12.04 3.23 9.02
C TYR A 171 -11.84 4.74 9.04
N PRO A 172 -12.89 5.53 8.76
CA PRO A 172 -12.83 6.97 8.84
C PRO A 172 -13.03 7.43 10.29
N THR A 173 -12.37 8.52 10.61
CA THR A 173 -12.60 9.35 11.79
C THR A 173 -13.20 10.68 11.35
N ALA A 174 -13.41 11.61 12.28
CA ALA A 174 -13.89 12.95 11.95
C ALA A 174 -12.97 13.71 10.97
N THR A 175 -11.67 13.43 10.97
CA THR A 175 -10.67 14.21 10.24
C THR A 175 -9.73 13.40 9.35
N ASP A 176 -9.71 12.07 9.48
CA ASP A 176 -8.76 11.20 8.78
C ASP A 176 -9.35 9.82 8.45
N VAL A 177 -8.61 9.02 7.69
CA VAL A 177 -8.85 7.59 7.46
C VAL A 177 -7.67 6.82 8.05
N LEU A 178 -7.95 6.05 9.09
CA LEU A 178 -6.96 5.31 9.87
C LEU A 178 -7.03 3.81 9.56
N GLU A 179 -5.92 3.12 9.82
CA GLU A 179 -5.84 1.67 9.76
C GLU A 179 -5.49 1.13 11.15
N LYS A 180 -6.29 0.18 11.62
CA LYS A 180 -6.00 -0.61 12.83
C LYS A 180 -5.64 -2.03 12.42
N LYS A 181 -4.40 -2.44 12.69
CA LYS A 181 -4.01 -3.85 12.59
C LYS A 181 -4.76 -4.65 13.65
N LEU A 182 -5.28 -5.82 13.27
CA LEU A 182 -6.01 -6.68 14.19
C LEU A 182 -5.06 -7.75 14.74
N ASP A 183 -5.17 -8.00 16.05
CA ASP A 183 -4.34 -9.00 16.73
C ASP A 183 -4.88 -10.42 16.53
N GLY A 184 -3.99 -11.41 16.64
CA GLY A 184 -4.32 -12.85 16.57
C GLY A 184 -3.99 -13.49 15.23
N GLU A 185 -4.60 -14.64 14.94
CA GLU A 185 -4.44 -15.31 13.66
C GLU A 185 -5.18 -14.55 12.55
N THR A 186 -4.54 -14.36 11.39
CA THR A 186 -5.11 -13.54 10.31
C THR A 186 -5.32 -14.31 9.01
N VAL A 187 -6.31 -13.89 8.21
CA VAL A 187 -6.73 -14.57 6.98
C VAL A 187 -6.14 -14.01 5.68
N GLY A 188 -5.17 -13.10 5.76
CA GLY A 188 -4.40 -12.61 4.60
C GLY A 188 -5.08 -11.53 3.76
N PHE A 189 -6.16 -10.91 4.26
CA PHE A 189 -6.80 -9.75 3.64
C PHE A 189 -7.21 -8.72 4.69
N SER A 190 -7.48 -7.50 4.26
CA SER A 190 -7.97 -6.41 5.10
C SER A 190 -9.30 -5.86 4.60
N LEU A 191 -10.00 -5.15 5.47
CA LEU A 191 -11.31 -4.55 5.19
C LEU A 191 -11.25 -3.03 5.34
N ALA A 192 -11.88 -2.29 4.44
CA ALA A 192 -12.10 -0.85 4.60
C ALA A 192 -13.60 -0.56 4.73
N LEU A 193 -14.02 0.10 5.80
CA LEU A 193 -15.39 0.58 6.02
C LEU A 193 -15.58 1.97 5.45
N ILE A 194 -16.60 2.16 4.63
CA ILE A 194 -16.91 3.39 3.90
C ILE A 194 -18.29 3.88 4.35
N PRO A 195 -18.42 5.08 4.95
CA PRO A 195 -19.71 5.59 5.41
C PRO A 195 -20.70 5.75 4.25
N ASN A 196 -21.93 5.29 4.45
CA ASN A 196 -23.03 5.40 3.50
C ASN A 196 -24.31 5.81 4.26
N GLY A 197 -24.41 7.10 4.57
CA GLY A 197 -25.47 7.63 5.43
C GLY A 197 -25.38 7.06 6.85
N ALA A 198 -26.44 6.39 7.30
CA ALA A 198 -26.49 5.72 8.61
C ALA A 198 -25.98 4.26 8.58
N ASN A 199 -25.52 3.79 7.42
CA ASN A 199 -24.95 2.47 7.21
C ASN A 199 -23.49 2.60 6.74
N PHE A 200 -22.84 1.46 6.55
CA PHE A 200 -21.53 1.39 5.92
C PHE A 200 -21.60 0.54 4.65
N ASP A 201 -20.88 0.97 3.64
CA ASP A 201 -20.35 0.08 2.63
C ASP A 201 -18.96 -0.41 3.06
N PHE A 202 -18.44 -1.42 2.37
CA PHE A 202 -17.11 -1.93 2.60
C PHE A 202 -16.46 -2.42 1.31
N ILE A 203 -15.13 -2.51 1.36
CA ILE A 203 -14.30 -3.20 0.38
C ILE A 203 -13.37 -4.18 1.09
N ILE A 204 -13.02 -5.25 0.39
CA ILE A 204 -11.97 -6.19 0.80
C ILE A 204 -10.79 -6.02 -0.13
N ALA A 205 -9.59 -5.89 0.43
CA ALA A 205 -8.37 -5.72 -0.35
C ALA A 205 -7.19 -6.44 0.31
N ASP A 206 -6.12 -6.58 -0.46
CA ASP A 206 -4.80 -6.93 0.07
C ASP A 206 -4.37 -5.91 1.16
N PRO A 207 -3.69 -6.32 2.23
CA PRO A 207 -3.22 -5.42 3.29
C PRO A 207 -2.33 -4.28 2.79
N LEU A 208 -1.56 -4.48 1.72
CA LEU A 208 -0.74 -3.42 1.10
C LEU A 208 -1.59 -2.42 0.28
N GLN A 209 -2.82 -2.80 -0.06
CA GLN A 209 -3.73 -2.03 -0.91
C GLN A 209 -4.79 -1.25 -0.12
N VAL A 210 -5.27 -1.83 0.98
CA VAL A 210 -6.48 -1.38 1.70
C VAL A 210 -6.41 0.06 2.17
N ALA A 211 -5.24 0.55 2.60
CA ALA A 211 -5.04 1.90 3.13
C ALA A 211 -4.36 2.86 2.14
N SER A 212 -4.20 2.44 0.88
CA SER A 212 -3.46 3.19 -0.15
C SER A 212 -4.04 4.59 -0.42
N THR A 213 -3.20 5.46 -1.00
CA THR A 213 -3.63 6.78 -1.52
C THR A 213 -4.81 6.64 -2.49
N PHE A 214 -4.78 5.64 -3.38
CA PHE A 214 -5.91 5.38 -4.27
C PHE A 214 -7.18 5.08 -3.47
N THR A 215 -7.10 4.21 -2.44
CA THR A 215 -8.27 3.88 -1.63
C THR A 215 -8.86 5.12 -0.97
N LYS A 216 -8.02 5.95 -0.34
CA LYS A 216 -8.46 7.18 0.35
C LYS A 216 -9.07 8.20 -0.63
N LEU A 217 -8.44 8.43 -1.78
CA LEU A 217 -8.95 9.38 -2.77
C LEU A 217 -10.24 8.87 -3.42
N TYR A 218 -10.29 7.61 -3.85
CA TYR A 218 -11.43 7.09 -4.61
C TYR A 218 -12.64 6.72 -3.74
N PHE A 219 -12.45 5.89 -2.71
CA PHE A 219 -13.56 5.35 -1.91
C PHE A 219 -14.01 6.30 -0.80
N TYR A 220 -13.08 7.09 -0.25
CA TYR A 220 -13.36 8.06 0.80
C TYR A 220 -13.48 9.50 0.28
N ASN A 221 -13.51 9.71 -1.03
CA ASN A 221 -13.56 11.05 -1.64
C ASN A 221 -12.49 12.01 -1.10
N GLY A 222 -11.28 11.49 -0.85
CA GLY A 222 -10.17 12.29 -0.34
C GLY A 222 -10.30 12.71 1.12
N HIS A 223 -11.24 12.14 1.89
CA HIS A 223 -11.32 12.38 3.33
C HIS A 223 -9.97 12.09 4.01
N GLY A 224 -9.49 13.03 4.83
CA GLY A 224 -8.16 12.94 5.46
C GLY A 224 -6.96 13.28 4.57
N MET A 225 -7.16 13.55 3.28
CA MET A 225 -6.07 13.84 2.33
C MET A 225 -5.92 15.35 2.16
N LYS A 226 -4.93 15.95 2.84
CA LYS A 226 -4.71 17.41 2.85
C LYS A 226 -3.98 17.90 1.60
N CYS A 227 -3.14 17.06 1.00
CA CYS A 227 -2.32 17.43 -0.15
C CYS A 227 -3.02 17.20 -1.51
N PHE A 228 -4.31 16.91 -1.49
CA PHE A 228 -5.12 16.64 -2.68
C PHE A 228 -6.41 17.47 -2.62
N GLU A 229 -6.58 18.36 -3.58
CA GLU A 229 -7.79 19.16 -3.74
C GLU A 229 -8.67 18.53 -4.82
N ALA A 230 -9.96 18.31 -4.54
CA ALA A 230 -10.90 17.82 -5.54
C ALA A 230 -11.00 18.81 -6.71
N PHE A 231 -10.76 18.35 -7.93
CA PHE A 231 -10.78 19.18 -9.13
C PHE A 231 -11.97 18.86 -10.04
N ASP A 232 -12.26 17.57 -10.26
CA ASP A 232 -13.35 17.13 -11.14
C ASP A 232 -13.90 15.76 -10.71
N ASP A 233 -15.20 15.52 -10.93
CA ASP A 233 -15.90 14.25 -10.64
C ASP A 233 -16.90 13.95 -11.77
N VAL A 234 -16.52 13.00 -12.62
CA VAL A 234 -17.26 12.65 -13.83
C VAL A 234 -17.80 11.24 -13.74
N ARG A 235 -19.07 11.08 -14.08
CA ARG A 235 -19.68 9.78 -14.34
C ARG A 235 -19.78 9.56 -15.85
N GLN A 236 -19.14 8.49 -16.32
CA GLN A 236 -19.26 8.03 -17.69
C GLN A 236 -20.69 7.52 -17.97
N VAL A 237 -21.06 7.47 -19.25
CA VAL A 237 -22.35 6.91 -19.71
C VAL A 237 -22.51 5.45 -19.30
N SER A 238 -21.40 4.70 -19.19
CA SER A 238 -21.34 3.33 -18.68
C SER A 238 -21.55 3.21 -17.16
N GLY A 239 -21.68 4.33 -16.45
CA GLY A 239 -21.78 4.39 -14.99
C GLY A 239 -20.43 4.48 -14.25
N GLY A 240 -19.31 4.35 -14.97
CA GLY A 240 -17.97 4.45 -14.39
C GLY A 240 -17.66 5.83 -13.81
N ARG A 241 -17.13 5.90 -12.58
CA ARG A 241 -16.72 7.16 -11.95
C ARG A 241 -15.24 7.46 -12.18
N ILE A 242 -14.91 8.71 -12.47
CA ILE A 242 -13.56 9.26 -12.59
C ILE A 242 -13.47 10.51 -11.71
N LEU A 243 -12.43 10.56 -10.88
CA LEU A 243 -12.12 11.67 -9.99
C LEU A 243 -10.75 12.22 -10.34
N THR A 244 -10.67 13.54 -10.43
CA THR A 244 -9.41 14.25 -10.65
C THR A 244 -9.09 15.09 -9.42
N TRP A 245 -7.84 15.01 -8.98
CA TRP A 245 -7.34 15.67 -7.78
C TRP A 245 -6.17 16.56 -8.17
N LYS A 246 -6.20 17.84 -7.81
CA LYS A 246 -5.04 18.70 -7.93
C LYS A 246 -4.09 18.41 -6.77
N VAL A 247 -2.81 18.19 -7.09
CA VAL A 247 -1.79 17.84 -6.09
C VAL A 247 -1.11 19.09 -5.58
N ASP A 248 -1.06 19.25 -4.25
CA ASP A 248 -0.27 20.28 -3.59
C ASP A 248 1.09 19.72 -3.17
N TYR A 249 2.15 20.06 -3.91
CA TYR A 249 3.53 19.64 -3.60
C TYR A 249 4.18 20.45 -2.48
N GLN A 250 3.56 21.55 -2.04
CA GLN A 250 4.02 22.31 -0.87
C GLN A 250 3.42 21.77 0.42
N CYS A 251 2.36 20.97 0.32
CA CYS A 251 1.75 20.30 1.45
C CYS A 251 2.66 19.19 1.99
N MET A 252 3.06 19.34 3.26
CA MET A 252 3.67 18.26 4.03
C MET A 252 2.60 17.57 4.88
N GLN A 253 2.20 16.38 4.47
CA GLN A 253 1.39 15.47 5.29
C GLN A 253 2.25 14.25 5.62
N SER A 254 2.39 13.96 6.92
CA SER A 254 3.05 12.73 7.39
C SER A 254 2.26 11.53 6.86
N GLY A 255 2.77 10.87 5.82
CA GLY A 255 2.28 9.59 5.36
C GLY A 255 2.90 8.48 6.19
N SER A 256 2.10 7.53 6.66
CA SER A 256 2.60 6.22 7.07
C SER A 256 3.01 5.47 5.80
N VAL A 257 4.19 5.78 5.26
CA VAL A 257 4.84 4.88 4.31
C VAL A 257 5.23 3.66 5.12
N LEU A 258 4.39 2.62 5.10
CA LEU A 258 4.67 1.29 5.65
C LEU A 258 5.76 0.64 4.79
N LEU A 259 6.98 1.16 4.88
CA LEU A 259 8.16 0.38 4.61
C LEU A 259 8.59 -0.13 5.99
N GLU A 260 8.06 -1.30 6.37
CA GLU A 260 8.77 -2.12 7.34
C GLU A 260 10.15 -2.34 6.76
N ARG A 261 11.13 -1.56 7.23
CA ARG A 261 12.53 -1.95 7.14
C ARG A 261 12.59 -3.24 7.95
N ALA A 262 12.70 -4.37 7.27
CA ALA A 262 13.20 -5.57 7.89
C ALA A 262 14.59 -5.21 8.45
N ASN A 263 14.66 -5.01 9.77
CA ASN A 263 15.90 -4.96 10.52
C ASN A 263 16.37 -6.40 10.77
#